data_AF-A0AAN4WK72-F1
#
_entry.id   AF-A0AAN4WK72-F1
#
_cell.length_a   1.000
_cell.length_b   1.000
_cell.length_c   1.000
_cell.angle_alpha   90.00
_cell.angle_beta   90.00
_cell.angle_gamma   90.00
#
_symmetry.space_group_name_H-M   'P 1'
#
loop_
_entity.id
_entity.type
_entity.pdbx_description
1 polymer ?
#
loop_
_entity_poly.entity_id
_entity_poly.type
_entity_poly.pdbx_seq_one_letter_code
_entity_poly.pdbx_strand_id
1 'polypeptide(L)'
;MKKINKKYLIYWVNIILLMLNTALLVFFCFTPEKTIYKNEDSTISNEFLRKELDFTDEQYKLINELDSIVLRRHQTVLKLLCQRRYQMLNELAKPNPSLEELNKIATSVGHLHKALKTQTARHLLNIKKVCTPEQSKKLEKMFIDLLEINKHCAECAEKCTDQEKCKRCPKFHHYKNIESDSLEINRDSTKNITK
;
A
#
# COMPACT_ATOMS: atom_id res chain seq x y z
N MET A 1 -43.88 -33.02 -39.14
CA MET A 1 -42.83 -32.86 -38.10
C MET A 1 -41.87 -34.05 -38.18
N LYS A 2 -40.59 -33.83 -38.52
CA LYS A 2 -39.60 -34.93 -38.60
C LYS A 2 -39.42 -35.54 -37.21
N LYS A 3 -39.63 -36.85 -37.07
CA LYS A 3 -39.33 -37.62 -35.86
C LYS A 3 -37.81 -37.55 -35.62
N ILE A 4 -37.39 -36.63 -34.76
CA ILE A 4 -35.99 -36.53 -34.32
C ILE A 4 -35.66 -37.83 -33.58
N ASN A 5 -34.59 -38.50 -34.00
CA ASN A 5 -34.16 -39.74 -33.39
C ASN A 5 -33.75 -39.46 -31.95
N LYS A 6 -34.52 -39.98 -30.98
CA LYS A 6 -34.32 -39.71 -29.54
C LYS A 6 -32.90 -40.04 -29.08
N LYS A 7 -32.26 -41.05 -29.67
CA LYS A 7 -30.85 -41.41 -29.38
C LYS A 7 -29.88 -40.32 -29.84
N TYR A 8 -30.13 -39.72 -31.00
CA TYR A 8 -29.34 -38.62 -31.52
C TYR A 8 -29.52 -37.35 -30.67
N LEU A 9 -30.75 -37.08 -30.22
CA LEU A 9 -31.02 -35.96 -29.32
C LEU A 9 -30.30 -36.12 -27.97
N ILE A 10 -30.37 -37.30 -27.35
CA ILE A 10 -29.67 -37.58 -26.08
C ILE A 10 -28.15 -37.46 -26.25
N TYR A 11 -27.60 -37.92 -27.38
CA TYR A 11 -26.17 -37.80 -27.69
C TYR A 11 -25.74 -36.34 -27.78
N TRP A 12 -26.46 -35.51 -28.54
CA TRP A 12 -26.15 -34.08 -28.66
C TRP A 12 -26.31 -33.31 -27.35
N VAL A 13 -27.31 -33.65 -26.53
CA VAL A 13 -27.48 -33.06 -25.20
C VAL A 13 -26.28 -33.37 -24.30
N ASN A 14 -25.76 -34.59 -24.33
CA ASN A 14 -24.56 -34.95 -23.54
C ASN A 14 -23.30 -34.21 -24.01
N ILE A 15 -23.13 -34.02 -25.33
CA ILE A 15 -22.01 -33.23 -25.88
C ILE A 15 -22.09 -31.78 -25.41
N ILE A 16 -23.27 -31.16 -25.52
CA ILE A 16 -23.47 -29.78 -25.09
C ILE A 16 -23.24 -29.63 -23.58
N LEU A 17 -23.75 -30.58 -22.79
CA LEU A 17 -23.55 -30.60 -21.34
C LEU A 17 -22.06 -30.73 -20.99
N LEU A 18 -21.32 -31.60 -21.68
CA LEU A 18 -19.88 -31.75 -21.48
C LEU A 18 -19.13 -30.47 -21.82
N MET A 19 -19.44 -29.84 -22.95
CA MET A 19 -18.84 -28.58 -23.39
C MET A 19 -19.12 -27.42 -22.42
N LEU A 20 -20.33 -27.33 -21.87
CA LEU A 20 -20.66 -26.31 -20.87
C LEU A 20 -19.87 -26.51 -19.58
N ASN A 21 -19.78 -27.75 -19.09
CA ASN A 21 -19.05 -28.06 -17.87
C ASN A 21 -17.53 -27.84 -18.04
N THR A 22 -16.95 -28.22 -19.18
CA THR A 22 -15.53 -27.96 -19.46
C THR A 22 -15.24 -26.47 -19.62
N ALA A 23 -16.13 -25.71 -20.27
CA ALA A 23 -16.01 -24.26 -20.37
C ALA A 23 -16.05 -23.57 -19.00
N LEU A 24 -16.94 -24.01 -18.09
CA LEU A 24 -16.99 -23.50 -16.72
C LEU A 24 -15.71 -23.84 -15.94
N LEU A 25 -15.20 -25.07 -16.07
CA LEU A 25 -13.98 -25.51 -15.40
C LEU A 25 -12.77 -24.70 -15.88
N VAL A 26 -12.64 -24.48 -17.18
CA VAL A 26 -11.63 -23.59 -17.77
C VAL A 26 -11.82 -22.15 -17.27
N PHE A 27 -13.05 -21.63 -17.27
CA PHE A 27 -13.32 -20.29 -16.77
C PHE A 27 -12.87 -20.13 -15.31
N PHE A 28 -13.17 -21.08 -14.42
CA PHE A 28 -12.75 -21.00 -13.01
C PHE A 28 -11.25 -21.27 -12.78
N CYS A 29 -10.62 -22.15 -13.55
CA CYS A 29 -9.18 -22.42 -13.42
C CYS A 29 -8.29 -21.34 -14.06
N PHE A 30 -8.79 -20.64 -15.09
CA PHE A 30 -8.04 -19.63 -15.83
C PHE A 30 -8.55 -18.21 -15.58
N THR A 31 -9.63 -17.99 -14.80
CA THR A 31 -9.82 -16.69 -14.19
C THR A 31 -8.61 -16.46 -13.30
N PRO A 32 -7.76 -15.45 -13.60
CA PRO A 32 -6.74 -15.08 -12.65
C PRO A 32 -7.47 -14.81 -11.35
N GLU A 33 -7.06 -15.50 -10.28
CA GLU A 33 -7.41 -15.12 -8.92
C GLU A 33 -7.33 -13.60 -8.92
N LYS A 34 -8.46 -12.91 -8.67
CA LYS A 34 -8.45 -11.44 -8.62
C LYS A 34 -7.30 -11.16 -7.69
N THR A 35 -6.19 -10.68 -8.23
CA THR A 35 -5.05 -10.37 -7.41
C THR A 35 -5.64 -9.31 -6.52
N ILE A 36 -5.85 -9.68 -5.25
CA ILE A 36 -6.05 -8.70 -4.22
C ILE A 36 -4.78 -7.91 -4.40
N TYR A 37 -4.89 -6.76 -5.05
CA TYR A 37 -3.80 -5.81 -5.19
C TYR A 37 -3.43 -5.61 -3.74
N LYS A 38 -2.36 -6.28 -3.29
CA LYS A 38 -1.84 -6.12 -1.94
C LYS A 38 -1.43 -4.68 -1.97
N ASN A 39 -2.32 -3.82 -1.46
CA ASN A 39 -2.00 -2.43 -1.31
C ASN A 39 -0.69 -2.45 -0.54
N GLU A 40 0.34 -1.83 -1.09
CA GLU A 40 1.60 -1.55 -0.39
C GLU A 40 1.35 -0.74 0.90
N ASP A 41 0.12 -0.29 1.12
CA ASP A 41 -0.38 0.20 2.39
C ASP A 41 -0.60 -0.95 3.39
N SER A 42 0.52 -1.46 3.90
CA SER A 42 0.63 -2.42 5.00
C SER A 42 0.07 -1.84 6.31
N THR A 43 -1.24 -1.69 6.42
CA THR A 43 -1.85 -1.65 7.75
C THR A 43 -1.72 -3.05 8.30
N ILE A 44 -0.81 -3.25 9.25
CA ILE A 44 -0.74 -4.52 9.97
C ILE A 44 -2.11 -4.73 10.61
N SER A 45 -2.79 -5.82 10.27
CA SER A 45 -4.10 -6.08 10.88
C SER A 45 -3.91 -6.49 12.34
N ASN A 46 -4.86 -6.12 13.20
CA ASN A 46 -4.88 -6.57 14.60
C ASN A 46 -4.87 -8.10 14.68
N GLU A 47 -5.47 -8.79 13.71
CA GLU A 47 -5.45 -10.25 13.65
C GLU A 47 -4.06 -10.81 13.35
N PHE A 48 -3.31 -10.19 12.43
CA PHE A 48 -1.92 -10.56 12.20
C PHE A 48 -1.09 -10.37 13.48
N LEU A 49 -1.24 -9.23 14.15
CA LEU A 49 -0.52 -8.93 15.39
C LEU A 49 -0.88 -9.89 16.51
N ARG A 50 -2.16 -10.30 16.62
CA ARG A 50 -2.57 -11.29 17.61
C ARG A 50 -1.81 -12.60 17.44
N LYS A 51 -1.67 -13.07 16.20
CA LYS A 51 -0.94 -14.30 15.89
C LYS A 51 0.56 -14.13 16.08
N GLU A 52 1.11 -12.99 15.65
CA GLU A 52 2.56 -12.78 15.70
C GLU A 52 3.06 -12.42 17.10
N LEU A 53 2.24 -11.83 17.97
CA LEU A 53 2.64 -11.45 19.34
C LEU A 53 2.04 -12.34 20.41
N ASP A 54 1.32 -13.39 20.01
CA ASP A 54 0.62 -14.31 20.91
C ASP A 54 -0.26 -13.54 21.92
N PHE A 55 -1.04 -12.58 21.42
CA PHE A 55 -1.91 -11.79 22.29
C PHE A 55 -3.01 -12.64 22.92
N THR A 56 -3.24 -12.43 24.22
CA THR A 56 -4.40 -12.97 24.90
C THR A 56 -5.69 -12.37 24.34
N ASP A 57 -6.82 -13.01 24.63
CA ASP A 57 -8.13 -12.53 24.19
C ASP A 57 -8.46 -11.15 24.76
N GLU A 58 -8.03 -10.88 26.00
CA GLU A 58 -8.17 -9.57 26.65
C GLU A 58 -7.32 -8.51 25.98
N GLN A 59 -6.04 -8.82 25.69
CA GLN A 59 -5.14 -7.90 24.96
C GLN A 59 -5.70 -7.59 23.57
N TYR A 60 -6.20 -8.60 22.87
CA TYR A 60 -6.79 -8.45 21.55
C TYR A 60 -8.06 -7.60 21.56
N LYS A 61 -8.94 -7.82 22.54
CA LYS A 61 -10.14 -6.99 22.74
C LYS A 61 -9.77 -5.53 22.99
N LEU A 62 -8.81 -5.29 23.89
CA LEU A 62 -8.35 -3.94 24.24
C LEU A 62 -7.73 -3.20 23.04
N ILE A 63 -6.91 -3.89 22.23
CA ILE A 63 -6.36 -3.33 20.99
C ILE A 63 -7.49 -2.93 20.04
N ASN A 64 -8.48 -3.78 19.81
CA ASN A 64 -9.58 -3.49 18.88
C ASN A 64 -10.39 -2.26 19.32
N GLU A 65 -10.60 -2.08 20.63
CA GLU A 65 -11.24 -0.90 21.19
C GLU A 65 -10.40 0.37 20.95
N LEU A 66 -9.10 0.33 21.30
CA LEU A 66 -8.16 1.44 21.14
C LEU A 66 -7.93 1.85 19.67
N ASP A 67 -7.91 0.88 18.76
CA ASP A 67 -7.57 1.10 17.35
C ASP A 67 -8.76 1.37 16.44
N SER A 68 -9.99 1.16 16.92
CA SER A 68 -11.21 1.38 16.14
C SER A 68 -11.22 2.73 15.38
N ILE A 69 -10.88 3.82 16.05
CA ILE A 69 -10.80 5.16 15.47
C ILE A 69 -9.56 5.33 14.60
N VAL A 70 -8.42 4.77 15.01
CA VAL A 70 -7.14 4.89 14.29
C VAL A 70 -7.23 4.20 12.93
N LEU A 71 -7.76 2.97 12.90
CA LEU A 71 -7.97 2.19 11.68
C LEU A 71 -9.02 2.83 10.78
N ARG A 72 -10.11 3.37 11.34
CA ARG A 72 -11.09 4.11 10.54
C ARG A 72 -10.46 5.33 9.87
N ARG A 73 -9.68 6.12 10.60
CA ARG A 73 -8.96 7.29 10.06
C ARG A 73 -7.94 6.86 9.01
N HIS A 74 -7.21 5.78 9.25
CA HIS A 74 -6.27 5.21 8.29
C HIS A 74 -6.95 4.87 6.97
N GLN A 75 -8.07 4.13 7.02
CA GLN A 75 -8.87 3.78 5.84
C GLN A 75 -9.40 5.03 5.12
N THR A 76 -9.82 6.06 5.84
CA THR A 76 -10.23 7.33 5.22
C THR A 76 -9.07 7.98 4.48
N VAL A 77 -7.88 8.04 5.06
CA VAL A 77 -6.69 8.59 4.39
C VAL A 77 -6.35 7.81 3.12
N LEU A 78 -6.42 6.48 3.15
CA LEU A 78 -6.21 5.64 1.96
C LEU A 78 -7.21 5.94 0.84
N LYS A 79 -8.49 6.09 1.18
CA LYS A 79 -9.53 6.47 0.21
C LYS A 79 -9.24 7.83 -0.41
N LEU A 80 -8.82 8.82 0.41
CA LEU A 80 -8.45 10.14 -0.07
C LEU A 80 -7.21 10.09 -0.98
N LEU A 81 -6.19 9.30 -0.64
CA LEU A 81 -5.02 9.08 -1.50
C LEU A 81 -5.42 8.50 -2.86
N CYS A 82 -6.29 7.48 -2.85
CA CYS A 82 -6.82 6.89 -4.08
C CYS A 82 -7.56 7.94 -4.93
N GLN A 83 -8.42 8.76 -4.32
CA GLN A 83 -9.09 9.87 -5.00
C GLN A 83 -8.11 10.87 -5.61
N ARG A 84 -7.05 11.25 -4.89
CA ARG A 84 -6.01 12.15 -5.42
C ARG A 84 -5.24 11.54 -6.59
N ARG A 85 -4.95 10.24 -6.58
CA ARG A 85 -4.33 9.53 -7.71
C ARG A 85 -5.21 9.61 -8.98
N TYR A 86 -6.52 9.42 -8.83
CA TYR A 86 -7.46 9.58 -9.95
C TYR A 86 -7.55 11.02 -10.44
N GLN A 87 -7.57 12.01 -9.54
CA GLN A 87 -7.56 13.41 -9.94
C GLN A 87 -6.28 13.79 -10.70
N MET A 88 -5.12 13.29 -10.24
CA MET A 88 -3.85 13.48 -10.94
C MET A 88 -3.92 12.91 -12.36
N LEU A 89 -4.41 11.68 -12.50
CA LEU A 89 -4.57 11.03 -13.80
C LEU A 89 -5.51 11.82 -14.72
N ASN A 90 -6.64 12.30 -14.18
CA ASN A 90 -7.62 13.07 -14.93
C ASN A 90 -7.05 14.42 -15.41
N GLU A 91 -6.25 15.10 -14.60
CA GLU A 91 -5.60 16.35 -14.99
C GLU A 91 -4.57 16.12 -16.11
N LEU A 92 -3.74 15.08 -15.97
CA LEU A 92 -2.74 14.71 -16.97
C LEU A 92 -3.36 14.28 -18.31
N ALA A 93 -4.59 13.76 -18.30
CA ALA A 93 -5.30 13.33 -19.49
C ALA A 93 -5.99 14.47 -20.27
N LYS A 94 -6.00 15.71 -19.75
CA LYS A 94 -6.60 16.86 -20.45
C LYS A 94 -5.76 17.26 -21.67
N PRO A 95 -6.38 17.84 -22.72
CA PRO A 95 -5.63 18.38 -23.86
C PRO A 95 -4.58 19.43 -23.45
N ASN A 96 -4.88 20.22 -22.42
CA ASN A 96 -3.97 21.20 -21.82
C ASN A 96 -3.98 21.00 -20.28
N PRO A 97 -3.08 20.18 -19.73
CA PRO A 97 -2.95 19.98 -18.28
C PRO A 97 -2.46 21.25 -17.56
N SER A 98 -2.99 21.51 -16.36
CA SER A 98 -2.60 22.62 -15.50
C SER A 98 -1.54 22.19 -14.49
N LEU A 99 -0.34 22.77 -14.59
CA LEU A 99 0.72 22.55 -13.60
C LEU A 99 0.30 23.02 -12.19
N GLU A 100 -0.48 24.09 -12.10
CA GLU A 100 -0.99 24.60 -10.82
C GLU A 100 -1.89 23.54 -10.14
N GLU A 101 -2.76 22.88 -10.90
CA GLU A 101 -3.64 21.85 -10.36
C GLU A 101 -2.87 20.58 -9.97
N LEU A 102 -1.90 20.16 -10.79
CA LEU A 102 -1.00 19.05 -10.46
C LEU A 102 -0.24 19.32 -9.16
N ASN A 103 0.27 20.54 -8.96
CA ASN A 103 0.96 20.95 -7.73
C ASN A 103 0.02 20.93 -6.52
N LYS A 104 -1.22 21.42 -6.65
CA LYS A 104 -2.23 21.32 -5.57
C LYS A 104 -2.52 19.87 -5.19
N ILE A 105 -2.65 18.99 -6.17
CA ILE A 105 -2.86 17.55 -5.93
C ILE A 105 -1.64 16.96 -5.22
N ALA A 106 -0.42 17.27 -5.67
CA ALA A 106 0.82 16.80 -5.05
C ALA A 106 0.96 17.25 -3.59
N THR A 107 0.69 18.52 -3.29
CA THR A 107 0.67 19.04 -1.91
C THR A 107 -0.35 18.32 -1.05
N SER A 108 -1.57 18.09 -1.58
CA SER A 108 -2.59 17.31 -0.86
C SER A 108 -2.13 15.87 -0.61
N VAL A 109 -1.47 15.21 -1.57
CA VAL A 109 -0.90 13.86 -1.41
C VAL A 109 0.16 13.85 -0.31
N GLY A 110 1.04 14.85 -0.26
CA GLY A 110 2.03 15.00 0.81
C GLY A 110 1.39 15.10 2.21
N HIS A 111 0.36 15.94 2.37
CA HIS A 111 -0.40 16.03 3.63
C HIS A 111 -1.09 14.71 4.00
N LEU A 112 -1.63 13.99 3.02
CA LEU A 112 -2.26 12.69 3.24
C LEU A 112 -1.24 11.61 3.65
N HIS A 113 -0.05 11.57 3.05
CA HIS A 113 1.02 10.67 3.49
C HIS A 113 1.50 10.98 4.92
N LYS A 114 1.58 12.26 5.29
CA LYS A 114 1.83 12.65 6.69
C LYS A 114 0.73 12.12 7.62
N ALA A 115 -0.54 12.28 7.24
CA ALA A 115 -1.67 11.80 8.02
C ALA A 115 -1.68 10.26 8.16
N LEU A 116 -1.29 9.55 7.09
CA LEU A 116 -1.13 8.09 7.05
C LEU A 116 -0.09 7.64 8.06
N LYS A 117 1.14 8.17 7.97
CA LYS A 117 2.24 7.85 8.90
C LYS A 117 1.89 8.21 10.34
N THR A 118 1.12 9.28 10.55
CA THR A 118 0.60 9.65 11.88
C THR A 118 -0.35 8.58 12.43
N GLN A 119 -1.26 8.03 11.62
CA GLN A 119 -2.14 6.95 12.08
C GLN A 119 -1.37 5.66 12.31
N THR A 120 -0.39 5.32 11.46
CA THR A 120 0.52 4.19 11.69
C THR A 120 1.21 4.32 13.04
N ALA A 121 1.84 5.45 13.33
CA ALA A 121 2.51 5.68 14.62
C ALA A 121 1.56 5.53 15.81
N ARG A 122 0.33 6.05 15.72
CA ARG A 122 -0.69 5.91 16.78
C ARG A 122 -1.10 4.46 17.00
N HIS A 123 -1.29 3.70 15.91
CA HIS A 123 -1.59 2.28 15.97
C HIS A 123 -0.47 1.51 16.69
N LEU A 124 0.78 1.76 16.29
CA LEU A 124 1.96 1.17 16.95
C LEU A 124 2.06 1.51 18.44
N LEU A 125 1.73 2.75 18.82
CA LEU A 125 1.68 3.16 20.23
C LEU A 125 0.56 2.46 21.00
N ASN A 126 -0.62 2.25 20.40
CA ASN A 126 -1.70 1.52 21.03
C ASN A 126 -1.33 0.06 21.29
N ILE A 127 -0.70 -0.60 20.32
CA ILE A 127 -0.19 -1.97 20.47
C ILE A 127 0.82 -2.02 21.62
N LYS A 128 1.79 -1.10 21.64
CA LYS A 128 2.83 -1.05 22.67
C LYS A 128 2.26 -0.92 24.08
N LYS A 129 1.11 -0.24 24.27
CA LYS A 129 0.47 -0.09 25.59
C LYS A 129 -0.07 -1.40 26.17
N VAL A 130 -0.39 -2.39 25.33
CA VAL A 130 -0.97 -3.66 25.79
C VAL A 130 0.04 -4.80 25.82
N CYS A 131 1.19 -4.64 25.17
CA CYS A 131 2.25 -5.65 25.13
C CYS A 131 2.93 -5.84 26.49
N THR A 132 3.30 -7.08 26.80
CA THR A 132 4.31 -7.37 27.83
C THR A 132 5.71 -6.92 27.38
N PRO A 133 6.71 -6.85 28.29
CA PRO A 133 8.10 -6.56 27.91
C PRO A 133 8.64 -7.51 26.84
N GLU A 134 8.29 -8.80 26.88
CA GLU A 134 8.69 -9.82 25.91
C GLU A 134 8.03 -9.57 24.55
N GLN A 135 6.72 -9.32 24.53
CA GLN A 135 5.98 -8.99 23.31
C GLN A 135 6.49 -7.69 22.69
N SER A 136 6.85 -6.69 23.51
CA SER A 136 7.41 -5.41 23.02
C SER A 136 8.74 -5.59 22.28
N LYS A 137 9.60 -6.55 22.69
CA LYS A 137 10.85 -6.85 21.96
C LYS A 137 10.58 -7.49 20.60
N LYS A 138 9.55 -8.34 20.51
CA LYS A 138 9.14 -8.96 19.24
C LYS A 138 8.51 -7.92 18.30
N LEU A 139 7.70 -7.01 18.85
CA LEU A 139 7.07 -5.89 18.15
C LEU A 139 8.10 -4.93 17.54
N GLU A 140 9.19 -4.62 18.27
CA GLU A 140 10.24 -3.73 17.79
C GLU A 140 10.93 -4.25 16.52
N LYS A 141 11.17 -5.56 16.42
CA LYS A 141 11.71 -6.18 15.20
C LYS A 141 10.76 -6.00 14.01
N MET A 142 9.45 -6.16 14.22
CA MET A 142 8.47 -5.92 13.16
C MET A 142 8.41 -4.46 12.72
N PHE A 143 8.66 -3.50 13.61
CA PHE A 143 8.68 -2.07 13.26
C PHE A 143 9.82 -1.74 12.30
N ILE A 144 10.99 -2.35 12.49
CA ILE A 144 12.15 -2.17 11.61
C ILE A 144 11.79 -2.58 10.18
N ASP A 145 11.09 -3.69 10.03
CA ASP A 145 10.68 -4.20 8.72
C ASP A 145 9.52 -3.38 8.13
N LEU A 146 8.49 -3.04 8.92
CA LEU A 146 7.32 -2.28 8.48
C LEU A 146 7.69 -0.85 8.04
N LEU A 147 8.59 -0.21 8.79
CA LEU A 147 9.05 1.14 8.49
C LEU A 147 10.15 1.14 7.43
N GLU A 148 10.47 -0.03 6.86
CA GLU A 148 11.43 -0.20 5.77
C GLU A 148 12.81 0.40 6.09
N ILE A 149 13.15 0.44 7.39
CA ILE A 149 14.35 1.13 7.90
C ILE A 149 15.62 0.58 7.23
N ASN A 150 15.61 -0.72 6.90
CA ASN A 150 16.75 -1.40 6.29
C ASN A 150 16.64 -1.53 4.76
N LYS A 151 15.51 -1.18 4.13
CA LYS A 151 15.33 -1.32 2.67
C LYS A 151 15.88 -0.15 1.86
N HIS A 152 15.94 1.05 2.44
CA HIS A 152 16.21 2.28 1.69
C HIS A 152 17.68 2.74 1.62
N CYS A 153 18.64 1.99 2.16
CA CYS A 153 20.05 2.33 2.01
C CYS A 153 20.79 1.33 1.12
N ALA A 154 20.76 1.54 -0.20
CA ALA A 154 21.59 0.78 -1.15
C ALA A 154 23.10 1.04 -0.95
N GLU A 155 23.47 2.18 -0.38
CA GLU A 155 24.86 2.53 -0.02
C GLU A 155 25.35 1.84 1.26
N CYS A 156 24.45 1.27 2.06
CA CYS A 156 24.75 0.66 3.36
C CYS A 156 24.68 -0.88 3.30
N ALA A 157 25.32 -1.49 2.31
CA ALA A 157 25.33 -2.95 2.13
C ALA A 157 25.78 -3.75 3.38
N GLU A 158 26.49 -3.10 4.32
CA GLU A 158 26.72 -3.61 5.68
C GLU A 158 25.73 -2.96 6.65
N LYS A 159 25.05 -3.79 7.47
CA LYS A 159 24.11 -3.37 8.53
C LYS A 159 24.67 -2.20 9.34
N CYS A 160 24.27 -0.98 9.01
CA CYS A 160 24.66 0.18 9.81
C CYS A 160 24.00 0.08 11.19
N THR A 161 24.80 0.31 12.24
CA THR A 161 24.24 0.52 13.57
C THR A 161 23.43 1.83 13.59
N ASP A 162 22.46 1.96 14.51
CA ASP A 162 21.57 3.14 14.54
C ASP A 162 22.30 4.48 14.74
N GLN A 163 23.51 4.46 15.31
CA GLN A 163 24.37 5.65 15.44
C GLN A 163 25.17 5.98 14.17
N GLU A 164 25.36 5.01 13.27
CA GLU A 164 26.18 5.13 12.06
C GLU A 164 25.35 5.45 10.80
N LYS A 165 24.05 5.11 10.79
CA LYS A 165 23.11 5.42 9.70
C LYS A 165 23.12 6.90 9.28
N CYS A 166 23.37 7.82 10.21
CA CYS A 166 23.43 9.26 9.95
C CYS A 166 24.81 9.81 9.61
N LYS A 167 25.91 9.07 9.88
CA LYS A 167 27.28 9.60 9.71
C LYS A 167 27.92 9.19 8.38
N ARG A 168 27.50 8.07 7.79
CA ARG A 168 28.11 7.51 6.56
C ARG A 168 27.51 8.01 5.25
N CYS A 169 26.36 8.71 5.26
CA CYS A 169 25.84 9.36 4.05
C CYS A 169 26.50 10.73 3.87
N PRO A 170 27.45 10.91 2.93
CA PRO A 170 28.09 12.21 2.69
C PRO A 170 27.12 13.27 2.12
N LYS A 171 25.86 12.91 1.87
CA LYS A 171 24.81 13.78 1.34
C LYS A 171 23.50 13.60 2.11
N PHE A 172 23.49 13.91 3.40
CA PHE A 172 22.21 14.14 4.07
C PHE A 172 21.57 15.39 3.46
N HIS A 173 20.63 15.20 2.53
CA HIS A 173 19.89 16.32 1.95
C HIS A 173 18.90 16.84 3.00
N HIS A 174 19.18 18.03 3.53
CA HIS A 174 18.22 18.75 4.36
C HIS A 174 17.03 19.18 3.51
N TYR A 175 16.00 18.34 3.44
CA TYR A 175 14.71 18.73 2.87
C TYR A 175 14.05 19.74 3.81
N LYS A 176 13.86 20.96 3.33
CA LYS A 176 13.09 21.97 4.08
C LYS A 176 11.63 21.59 3.94
N ASN A 177 10.92 21.46 5.07
CA ASN A 177 9.46 21.23 5.09
C ASN A 177 8.71 22.52 4.67
N ILE A 178 8.95 22.98 3.45
CA ILE A 178 8.29 24.12 2.81
C ILE A 178 7.33 23.62 1.72
N GLU A 179 6.37 24.45 1.32
CA GLU A 179 5.34 24.08 0.34
C GLU A 179 5.88 23.86 -1.09
N SER A 180 7.07 24.40 -1.41
CA SER A 180 7.72 24.25 -2.71
C SER A 180 8.72 23.09 -2.75
N ASP A 181 8.85 22.44 -3.91
CA ASP A 181 9.84 21.37 -4.13
C ASP A 181 11.27 21.94 -4.06
N SER A 182 11.90 21.82 -2.88
CA SER A 182 13.25 22.29 -2.65
C SER A 182 14.34 21.52 -3.42
N LEU A 183 13.97 20.42 -4.08
CA LEU A 183 14.86 19.62 -4.92
C LEU A 183 14.76 19.97 -6.41
N GLU A 184 13.83 20.87 -6.79
CA GLU A 184 13.74 21.38 -8.15
C GLU A 184 14.98 22.25 -8.47
N ILE A 185 15.97 21.64 -9.13
CA ILE A 185 17.13 22.36 -9.65
C ILE A 185 16.63 23.22 -10.81
N ASN A 186 16.63 24.53 -10.63
CA ASN A 186 16.29 25.51 -11.65
C ASN A 186 17.13 25.25 -12.92
N ARG A 187 16.51 24.70 -13.98
CA ARG A 187 17.18 24.34 -15.25
C ARG A 187 17.47 25.55 -16.15
N ASP A 188 17.29 26.78 -15.68
CA ASP A 188 17.66 27.98 -16.45
C ASP A 188 19.17 28.21 -16.58
N SER A 189 20.02 27.43 -15.88
CA SER A 189 21.48 27.48 -16.03
C SER A 189 22.03 26.81 -17.30
N THR A 190 21.20 26.20 -18.15
CA THR A 190 21.65 25.56 -19.41
C THR A 190 21.65 26.48 -20.63
N LYS A 191 21.32 27.77 -20.50
CA LYS A 191 21.36 28.73 -21.63
C LYS A 191 22.75 29.28 -21.99
N ASN A 192 23.83 28.90 -21.31
CA ASN A 192 25.18 29.36 -21.62
C ASN A 192 26.12 28.24 -22.08
N ILE A 193 25.66 27.33 -22.94
CA ILE A 193 26.55 26.53 -23.80
C ILE A 193 26.07 26.62 -25.25
N THR A 194 26.22 27.82 -25.82
CA THR A 194 26.41 28.01 -27.27
C THR A 194 27.07 29.37 -27.50
N LYS A 195 28.40 29.40 -27.50
CA LYS A 195 29.24 29.94 -28.58
C LYS A 195 30.71 29.70 -28.24
#